data_AF-I7C288-F1
#
_entry.id   AF-I7C288-F1
#
_cell.length_a   1.000
_cell.length_b   1.000
_cell.length_c   1.000
_cell.angle_alpha   90.00
_cell.angle_beta   90.00
_cell.angle_gamma   90.00
#
_symmetry.space_group_name_H-M   'P 1'
#
loop_
_entity.id
_entity.type
_entity.pdbx_description
1 polymer ?
#
loop_
_entity_poly.entity_id
_entity_poly.type
_entity_poly.pdbx_seq_one_letter_code
_entity_poly.pdbx_strand_id
1 'polypeptide(L)'
;MSELTINVDDYLSESDKRRIVIDAFSNAAAAHAQKDFERIISNSAYYLVGEIVDQHFDGNMVATLKDKAISVINNLSSSTVFSPPNAWDRAASKGFEHMQSALDELKPMIHQRVHDLIARYNSEELRSLIEEQIGDAIIKKLTA
;
A
#
# COMPACT_ATOMS: atom_id res chain seq x y z
N MET A 1 -32.87 -54.09 -21.42
CA MET A 1 -31.46 -54.00 -20.99
C MET A 1 -31.40 -54.60 -19.60
N SER A 2 -30.74 -55.74 -19.43
CA SER A 2 -30.55 -56.37 -18.12
C SER A 2 -29.58 -55.53 -17.30
N GLU A 3 -30.05 -55.00 -16.17
CA GLU A 3 -29.22 -54.32 -15.18
C GLU A 3 -28.24 -55.33 -14.56
N LEU A 4 -26.94 -55.07 -14.70
CA LEU A 4 -25.88 -55.85 -14.08
C LEU A 4 -25.49 -55.17 -12.77
N THR A 5 -25.97 -55.71 -11.65
CA THR A 5 -25.60 -55.24 -10.31
C THR A 5 -24.36 -55.98 -9.84
N ILE A 6 -23.22 -55.28 -9.82
CA ILE A 6 -21.95 -55.81 -9.30
C ILE A 6 -21.80 -55.38 -7.84
N ASN A 7 -21.69 -56.33 -6.92
CA ASN A 7 -21.35 -56.04 -5.53
C ASN A 7 -19.83 -55.97 -5.37
N VAL A 8 -19.32 -54.84 -4.89
CA VAL A 8 -17.88 -54.59 -4.73
C VAL A 8 -17.27 -55.47 -3.62
N ASP A 9 -18.09 -55.87 -2.65
CA ASP A 9 -17.68 -56.69 -1.50
C ASP A 9 -17.27 -58.11 -1.91
N ASP A 10 -17.77 -58.59 -3.06
CA ASP A 10 -17.44 -59.92 -3.59
C ASP A 10 -16.01 -59.97 -4.18
N TYR A 11 -15.40 -58.82 -4.41
CA TYR A 11 -14.10 -58.70 -5.10
C TYR A 11 -13.02 -58.02 -4.26
N LEU A 12 -13.40 -57.25 -3.24
CA LEU A 12 -12.47 -56.53 -2.38
C LEU A 12 -12.73 -56.83 -0.92
N SER A 13 -11.70 -57.35 -0.25
CA SER A 13 -11.70 -57.45 1.20
C SER A 13 -11.67 -56.07 1.85
N GLU A 14 -12.11 -55.96 3.10
CA GLU A 14 -12.01 -54.71 3.86
C GLU A 14 -10.56 -54.18 3.97
N SER A 15 -9.58 -55.08 4.02
CA SER A 15 -8.16 -54.72 3.94
C SER A 15 -7.78 -54.11 2.60
N ASP A 16 -8.30 -54.64 1.49
CA ASP A 16 -8.03 -54.11 0.15
C ASP A 16 -8.66 -52.73 -0.03
N LYS A 17 -9.91 -52.56 0.41
CA LYS A 17 -10.58 -51.26 0.40
C LYS A 17 -9.82 -50.23 1.23
N ARG A 18 -9.37 -50.59 2.43
CA ARG A 18 -8.58 -49.71 3.29
C ARG A 18 -7.27 -49.31 2.63
N ARG A 19 -6.55 -50.26 2.02
CA ARG A 19 -5.31 -49.98 1.30
C ARG A 19 -5.55 -49.04 0.12
N ILE A 20 -6.58 -49.30 -0.70
CA ILE A 20 -6.93 -48.45 -1.84
C ILE A 20 -7.23 -47.01 -1.39
N VAL A 21 -7.94 -46.84 -0.27
CA VAL A 21 -8.22 -45.51 0.28
C VAL A 21 -6.94 -44.81 0.77
N ILE A 22 -6.06 -45.52 1.46
CA ILE A 22 -4.77 -44.98 1.92
C ILE A 22 -3.90 -44.55 0.72
N ASP A 23 -3.82 -45.39 -0.31
CA ASP A 23 -3.04 -45.12 -1.51
C ASP A 23 -3.61 -43.93 -2.29
N ALA A 24 -4.93 -43.89 -2.46
CA ALA A 24 -5.61 -42.78 -3.13
C ALA A 24 -5.42 -41.45 -2.38
N PHE A 25 -5.54 -41.47 -1.05
CA PHE A 25 -5.32 -40.29 -0.22
C PHE A 25 -3.87 -39.82 -0.27
N SER A 26 -2.91 -40.75 -0.16
CA SER A 26 -1.47 -40.43 -0.20
C SER A 26 -1.08 -39.84 -1.55
N ASN A 27 -1.60 -40.37 -2.65
CA ASN A 27 -1.37 -39.85 -3.99
C ASN A 27 -1.99 -38.45 -4.19
N ALA A 28 -3.19 -38.23 -3.68
CA ALA A 28 -3.83 -36.91 -3.74
C ALA A 28 -3.07 -35.86 -2.92
N ALA A 29 -2.62 -36.23 -1.72
CA ALA A 29 -1.81 -35.37 -0.86
C ALA A 29 -0.45 -35.05 -1.51
N ALA A 30 0.22 -36.05 -2.11
CA ALA A 30 1.48 -35.85 -2.82
C ALA A 30 1.31 -34.93 -4.05
N ALA A 31 0.24 -35.10 -4.83
CA ALA A 31 -0.05 -34.25 -5.98
C ALA A 31 -0.36 -32.80 -5.56
N HIS A 32 -1.07 -32.60 -4.45
CA HIS A 32 -1.31 -31.28 -3.89
C HIS A 32 -0.03 -30.64 -3.34
N ALA A 33 0.79 -31.42 -2.63
CA ALA A 33 2.07 -30.96 -2.11
C ALA A 33 3.06 -30.58 -3.22
N GLN A 34 3.04 -31.27 -4.37
CA GLN A 34 3.84 -30.87 -5.54
C GLN A 34 3.37 -29.54 -6.15
N LYS A 35 2.06 -29.32 -6.25
CA LYS A 35 1.50 -28.06 -6.77
C LYS A 35 1.78 -26.87 -5.85
N ASP A 36 1.69 -27.09 -4.54
CA ASP A 36 1.92 -26.08 -3.51
C ASP A 36 3.35 -26.11 -2.94
N PHE A 37 4.27 -26.84 -3.58
CA PHE A 37 5.60 -27.12 -3.05
C PHE A 37 6.36 -25.83 -2.75
N GLU A 38 6.36 -24.88 -3.68
CA GLU A 38 7.00 -23.58 -3.50
C GLU A 38 6.41 -22.82 -2.31
N ARG A 39 5.10 -22.88 -2.10
CA ARG A 39 4.42 -22.22 -0.97
C ARG A 39 4.75 -22.88 0.36
N ILE A 40 4.77 -24.21 0.41
CA ILE A 40 5.13 -24.99 1.61
C ILE A 40 6.58 -24.73 1.99
N ILE A 41 7.51 -24.76 1.02
CA ILE A 41 8.93 -24.46 1.23
C ILE A 41 9.13 -23.00 1.63
N SER A 42 8.48 -22.05 0.95
CA SER A 42 8.61 -20.63 1.28
C SER A 42 8.15 -20.34 2.71
N ASN A 43 6.99 -20.89 3.11
CA ASN A 43 6.50 -20.72 4.47
C ASN A 43 7.44 -21.37 5.49
N SER A 44 7.94 -22.59 5.21
CA SER A 44 8.89 -23.28 6.10
C SER A 44 10.21 -22.53 6.22
N ALA A 45 10.71 -21.97 5.11
CA ALA A 45 11.90 -21.14 5.09
C ALA A 45 11.71 -19.84 5.89
N TYR A 46 10.53 -19.23 5.84
CA TYR A 46 10.21 -18.06 6.68
C TYR A 46 10.35 -18.36 8.17
N TYR A 47 9.83 -19.51 8.63
CA TYR A 47 9.96 -19.92 10.03
C TYR A 47 11.41 -20.22 10.42
N LEU A 48 12.13 -20.98 9.59
CA LEU A 48 13.53 -21.33 9.82
C LEU A 48 14.45 -20.11 9.83
N VAL A 49 14.28 -19.22 8.85
CA VAL A 49 15.07 -17.98 8.75
C VAL A 49 14.74 -17.06 9.92
N GLY A 50 13.46 -16.93 10.29
CA GLY A 50 13.03 -16.17 11.46
C GLY A 50 13.71 -16.64 12.74
N GLU A 51 13.72 -17.95 12.98
CA GLU A 51 14.35 -18.55 14.16
C GLU A 51 15.88 -18.32 14.18
N ILE A 52 16.55 -18.47 13.03
CA ILE A 52 18.00 -18.23 12.92
C ILE A 52 18.33 -16.75 13.14
N VAL A 53 17.52 -15.85 12.59
CA VAL A 53 17.68 -14.40 12.78
C VAL A 53 17.49 -14.05 14.24
N ASP A 54 16.47 -14.58 14.91
CA ASP A 54 16.22 -14.34 16.34
C ASP A 54 17.35 -14.88 17.22
N GLN A 55 17.88 -16.06 16.90
CA GLN A 55 19.03 -16.64 17.61
C GLN A 55 20.30 -15.78 17.48
N HIS A 56 20.46 -15.07 16.37
CA HIS A 56 21.60 -14.20 16.09
C HIS A 56 21.27 -12.71 16.28
N PHE A 57 20.08 -12.38 16.79
CA PHE A 57 19.65 -11.00 17.03
C PHE A 57 20.33 -10.49 18.30
N ASP A 58 21.55 -10.01 18.14
CA ASP A 58 22.39 -9.53 19.23
C ASP A 58 22.21 -8.02 19.51
N GLY A 59 22.95 -7.52 20.50
CA GLY A 59 22.93 -6.09 20.84
C GLY A 59 23.38 -5.14 19.72
N ASN A 60 24.21 -5.62 18.78
CA ASN A 60 24.65 -4.82 17.63
C ASN A 60 23.54 -4.66 16.59
N MET A 61 22.70 -5.70 16.40
CA MET A 61 21.49 -5.61 15.58
C MET A 61 20.47 -4.62 16.16
N VAL A 62 20.33 -4.56 17.49
CA VAL A 62 19.47 -3.55 18.16
C VAL A 62 19.98 -2.12 17.90
N ALA A 63 21.29 -1.90 18.02
CA ALA A 63 21.91 -0.60 17.72
C ALA A 63 21.73 -0.22 16.24
N THR A 64 21.96 -1.16 15.33
CA THR A 64 21.78 -0.97 13.88
C THR A 64 20.33 -0.64 13.53
N LEU A 65 19.36 -1.30 14.18
CA LEU A 65 17.94 -1.02 14.00
C LEU A 65 17.59 0.40 14.44
N LYS A 66 18.13 0.84 15.58
CA LYS A 66 17.93 2.20 16.10
C LYS A 66 18.49 3.25 15.13
N ASP A 67 19.71 3.05 14.65
CA ASP A 67 20.36 3.96 13.70
C ASP A 67 19.62 3.99 12.36
N LYS A 68 19.13 2.83 11.89
CA LYS A 68 18.33 2.75 10.67
C LYS A 68 16.97 3.42 10.83
N ALA A 69 16.32 3.27 11.99
CA ALA A 69 15.05 3.94 12.28
C ALA A 69 15.23 5.47 12.28
N ILE A 70 16.27 5.98 12.93
CA ILE A 70 16.62 7.41 12.91
C ILE A 70 16.92 7.87 11.48
N SER A 71 17.69 7.10 10.71
CA SER A 71 17.99 7.40 9.31
C SER A 71 16.72 7.45 8.46
N VAL A 72 15.77 6.53 8.65
CA VAL A 72 14.48 6.55 7.94
C VAL A 72 13.70 7.80 8.32
N ILE A 73 13.57 8.09 9.62
CA ILE A 73 12.86 9.29 10.12
C ILE A 73 13.45 10.57 9.50
N ASN A 74 14.78 10.69 9.49
CA ASN A 74 15.47 11.87 8.95
C ASN A 74 15.35 11.98 7.42
N ASN A 75 15.12 10.86 6.73
CA ASN A 75 14.95 10.81 5.27
C ASN A 75 13.48 10.70 4.83
N LEU A 76 12.52 10.82 5.75
CA LEU A 76 11.11 10.90 5.39
C LEU A 76 10.90 12.16 4.54
N SER A 77 10.40 11.99 3.33
CA SER A 77 10.05 13.13 2.48
C SER A 77 8.85 13.87 3.06
N SER A 78 8.77 15.18 2.77
CA SER A 78 7.61 16.00 3.10
C SER A 78 6.30 15.38 2.60
N SER A 79 6.35 14.70 1.44
CA SER A 79 5.21 13.99 0.87
C SER A 79 4.74 12.81 1.72
N THR A 80 5.61 12.17 2.51
CA THR A 80 5.26 11.06 3.42
C THR A 80 4.72 11.56 4.76
N VAL A 81 5.21 12.71 5.25
CA VAL A 81 4.81 13.30 6.53
C VAL A 81 3.54 14.14 6.41
N PHE A 82 3.36 14.81 5.26
CA PHE A 82 2.26 15.73 4.97
C PHE A 82 1.39 15.24 3.82
N SER A 83 1.19 13.91 3.69
CA SER A 83 0.32 13.35 2.66
C SER A 83 -1.14 13.80 2.84
N PRO A 84 -1.79 14.37 1.79
CA PRO A 84 -3.21 14.64 1.79
C PRO A 84 -4.03 13.33 1.71
N PRO A 85 -5.32 13.36 2.10
CA PRO A 85 -6.21 12.23 1.86
C PRO A 85 -6.34 11.98 0.35
N ASN A 86 -6.43 10.71 -0.05
CA ASN A 86 -6.57 10.33 -1.45
C ASN A 86 -7.92 9.67 -1.73
N ALA A 87 -8.26 9.51 -3.02
CA ALA A 87 -9.54 8.98 -3.49
C ALA A 87 -9.79 7.49 -3.15
N TRP A 88 -8.86 6.83 -2.45
CA TRP A 88 -8.90 5.41 -2.09
C TRP A 88 -8.98 5.21 -0.56
N ASP A 89 -9.66 6.14 0.13
CA ASP A 89 -9.92 6.11 1.59
C ASP A 89 -8.68 6.09 2.49
N ARG A 90 -7.53 6.56 2.01
CA ARG A 90 -6.37 6.77 2.88
C ARG A 90 -6.61 8.03 3.71
N ALA A 91 -6.79 7.84 5.03
CA ALA A 91 -6.88 8.94 5.99
C ALA A 91 -5.67 9.88 5.85
N ALA A 92 -5.90 11.18 6.11
CA ALA A 92 -4.84 12.17 6.07
C ALA A 92 -3.70 11.80 7.02
N SER A 93 -2.47 12.14 6.64
CA SER A 93 -1.35 12.03 7.58
C SER A 93 -1.53 13.00 8.75
N LYS A 94 -1.07 12.63 9.94
CA LYS A 94 -1.12 13.53 11.12
C LYS A 94 -0.38 14.84 10.91
N GLY A 95 0.72 14.81 10.15
CA GLY A 95 1.42 16.03 9.76
C GLY A 95 0.56 16.93 8.88
N PHE A 96 -0.18 16.37 7.91
CA PHE A 96 -1.11 17.13 7.08
C PHE A 96 -2.25 17.74 7.89
N GLU A 97 -2.83 17.01 8.84
CA GLU A 97 -3.87 17.54 9.74
C GLU A 97 -3.36 18.75 10.53
N HIS A 98 -2.20 18.64 11.20
CA HIS A 98 -1.62 19.74 11.97
C HIS A 98 -1.21 20.93 11.12
N MET A 99 -0.66 20.68 9.92
CA MET A 99 -0.34 21.72 8.96
C MET A 99 -1.60 22.48 8.53
N GLN A 100 -2.69 21.76 8.24
CA GLN A 100 -3.95 22.37 7.84
C GLN A 100 -4.54 23.22 8.97
N SER A 101 -4.49 22.74 10.22
CA SER A 101 -4.92 23.53 11.38
C SER A 101 -4.12 24.83 11.53
N ALA A 102 -2.79 24.76 11.41
CA ALA A 102 -1.94 25.95 11.49
C ALA A 102 -2.21 26.94 10.33
N LEU A 103 -2.47 26.43 9.12
CA LEU A 103 -2.87 27.26 7.99
C LEU A 103 -4.22 27.95 8.25
N ASP A 104 -5.18 27.23 8.81
CA ASP A 104 -6.50 27.78 9.13
C ASP A 104 -6.42 28.90 10.17
N GLU A 105 -5.56 28.77 11.17
CA GLU A 105 -5.27 29.82 12.16
C GLU A 105 -4.64 31.07 11.52
N LEU A 106 -3.80 30.89 10.48
CA LEU A 106 -3.09 31.98 9.80
C LEU A 106 -3.87 32.60 8.63
N LYS A 107 -4.98 31.99 8.19
CA LYS A 107 -5.84 32.51 7.10
C LYS A 107 -6.20 34.00 7.27
N PRO A 108 -6.60 34.49 8.46
CA PRO A 108 -6.93 35.91 8.64
C PRO A 108 -5.76 36.83 8.32
N MET A 109 -4.53 36.46 8.70
CA MET A 109 -3.33 37.24 8.40
C MET A 109 -2.99 37.21 6.91
N ILE A 110 -3.15 36.06 6.25
CA ILE A 110 -2.96 35.93 4.81
C ILE A 110 -3.96 36.81 4.07
N HIS A 111 -5.24 36.77 4.44
CA HIS A 111 -6.27 37.63 3.88
C HIS A 111 -5.97 39.11 4.09
N GLN A 112 -5.55 39.50 5.30
CA GLN A 112 -5.16 40.89 5.56
C GLN A 112 -3.99 41.32 4.68
N ARG A 113 -2.97 40.48 4.53
CA ARG A 113 -1.81 40.78 3.69
C ARG A 113 -2.19 40.94 2.21
N VAL A 114 -3.07 40.08 1.70
CA VAL A 114 -3.59 40.18 0.33
C VAL A 114 -4.41 41.45 0.16
N HIS A 115 -5.28 41.78 1.13
CA HIS A 115 -6.06 43.00 1.10
C HIS A 115 -5.18 44.25 1.10
N ASP A 116 -4.13 44.28 1.93
CA ASP A 116 -3.16 45.38 1.98
C ASP A 116 -2.38 45.54 0.68
N LEU A 117 -2.11 44.43 -0.02
CA LEU A 117 -1.49 44.47 -1.35
C LEU A 117 -2.44 45.02 -2.40
N ILE A 118 -3.69 44.55 -2.41
CA ILE A 118 -4.75 45.05 -3.32
C ILE A 118 -4.96 46.55 -3.12
N ALA A 119 -5.04 47.00 -1.87
CA ALA A 119 -5.22 48.41 -1.53
C ALA A 119 -4.07 49.32 -1.99
N ARG A 120 -2.89 48.75 -2.27
CA ARG A 120 -1.71 49.49 -2.76
C ARG A 120 -1.64 49.56 -4.28
N TYR A 121 -2.47 48.80 -5.02
CA TYR A 121 -2.46 48.87 -6.46
C TYR A 121 -3.03 50.20 -6.95
N ASN A 122 -2.29 50.83 -7.85
CA ASN A 122 -2.73 51.95 -8.65
C ASN A 122 -3.74 51.44 -9.70
N SER A 123 -4.84 52.17 -9.90
CA SER A 123 -5.90 51.83 -10.87
C SER A 123 -5.42 51.70 -12.32
N GLU A 124 -4.38 52.44 -12.74
CA GLU A 124 -3.78 52.31 -14.07
C GLU A 124 -2.95 51.03 -14.21
N GLU A 125 -2.16 50.66 -13.19
CA GLU A 125 -1.40 49.40 -13.18
C GLU A 125 -2.35 48.20 -13.19
N LEU A 126 -3.42 48.26 -12.40
CA LEU A 126 -4.43 47.21 -12.35
C LEU A 126 -5.12 47.04 -13.71
N ARG A 127 -5.43 48.16 -14.38
CA ARG A 127 -6.03 48.15 -15.71
C ARG A 127 -5.10 47.53 -16.75
N SER A 128 -3.82 47.89 -16.75
CA SER A 128 -2.83 47.33 -17.66
C SER A 128 -2.67 45.82 -17.47
N LEU A 129 -2.61 45.34 -16.21
CA LEU A 129 -2.53 43.91 -15.89
C LEU A 129 -3.77 43.12 -16.34
N ILE A 130 -4.95 43.70 -16.18
CA ILE A 130 -6.21 43.08 -16.62
C ILE A 130 -6.29 43.03 -18.14
N GLU A 131 -5.94 44.11 -18.84
CA GLU A 131 -5.93 44.16 -20.31
C GLU A 131 -4.94 43.15 -20.90
N GLU A 132 -3.75 43.00 -20.30
CA GLU A 132 -2.75 42.01 -20.71
C GLU A 132 -3.24 40.57 -20.52
N GLN A 133 -3.76 40.22 -19.34
CA GLN A 133 -4.23 38.86 -19.08
C GLN A 133 -5.46 38.46 -19.89
N ILE A 134 -6.40 39.38 -20.09
CA ILE A 134 -7.57 39.12 -20.95
C ILE A 134 -7.12 38.99 -22.41
N GLY A 135 -6.20 39.84 -22.87
CA GLY A 135 -5.62 39.78 -24.21
C GLY A 135 -4.95 38.43 -24.48
N ASP A 136 -4.08 38.00 -23.58
CA ASP A 136 -3.39 36.70 -23.67
C ASP A 136 -4.37 35.53 -23.67
N ALA A 137 -5.39 35.54 -22.79
CA ALA A 137 -6.39 34.49 -22.74
C ALA A 137 -7.22 34.39 -24.04
N ILE A 138 -7.55 35.54 -24.65
CA ILE A 138 -8.28 35.59 -25.93
C ILE A 138 -7.38 35.12 -27.08
N ILE A 139 -6.15 35.62 -27.17
CA ILE A 139 -5.18 35.21 -28.22
C ILE A 139 -4.97 33.70 -28.15
N LYS A 140 -4.69 33.16 -26.96
CA LYS A 140 -4.45 31.74 -26.74
C LYS A 140 -5.63 30.87 -27.17
N LYS A 141 -6.86 31.38 -27.05
CA LYS A 141 -8.09 30.70 -27.46
C LYS A 141 -8.39 30.82 -28.96
N LEU A 142 -7.85 31.84 -29.62
CA LEU A 142 -7.96 32.04 -31.07
C LEU A 142 -6.85 31.33 -31.86
N THR A 143 -5.71 31.05 -31.21
CA THR A 143 -4.57 30.33 -31.80
C THR A 143 -4.51 28.83 -31.42
N ALA A 144 -5.47 28.33 -30.63
CA ALA A 144 -5.67 26.92 -30.33
C ALA A 144 -6.75 26.33 -31.23
#